data_AF-A0A1G8HB34-F1
#
_entry.id   AF-A0A1G8HB34-F1
#
_cell.length_a   1.000
_cell.length_b   1.000
_cell.length_c   1.000
_cell.angle_alpha   90.00
_cell.angle_beta   90.00
_cell.angle_gamma   90.00
#
_symmetry.space_group_name_H-M   'P 1'
#
loop_
_entity.id
_entity.type
_entity.pdbx_description
1 polymer ?
#
loop_
_entity_poly.entity_id
_entity_poly.type
_entity_poly.pdbx_seq_one_letter_code
_entity_poly.pdbx_strand_id
1 'polypeptide(L)'
;MLRQRVFRRRLVVPFITVIHDQTEFEVMLPGIQENDVIIILSYSGETPALIPQIKQLTARGIDFISITNLKNNKLAQMSPHNIYATSSTTITRDGTEVNSFIPFHIAIDLLFRKYVEFIEKEERSN
;
A
#
# COMPACT_ATOMS: atom_id res chain seq x y z
N MET A 1 -40.83 -18.84 -14.11
CA MET A 1 -40.58 -17.55 -14.79
C MET A 1 -39.35 -16.92 -14.16
N LEU A 2 -38.17 -17.13 -14.78
CA LEU A 2 -36.86 -16.77 -14.25
C LEU A 2 -36.57 -15.30 -14.60
N ARG A 3 -36.65 -14.37 -13.63
CA ARG A 3 -36.13 -13.01 -13.82
C ARG A 3 -34.62 -13.03 -13.57
N GLN A 4 -33.84 -13.28 -14.63
CA GLN A 4 -32.44 -12.89 -14.67
C GLN A 4 -32.37 -11.36 -14.58
N ARG A 5 -32.17 -10.83 -13.38
CA ARG A 5 -31.62 -9.48 -13.23
C ARG A 5 -30.14 -9.58 -13.55
N VAL A 6 -29.78 -9.30 -14.80
CA VAL A 6 -28.41 -8.96 -15.18
C VAL A 6 -28.09 -7.64 -14.50
N PHE A 7 -27.66 -7.72 -13.24
CA PHE A 7 -27.10 -6.60 -12.51
C PHE A 7 -25.75 -6.34 -13.17
N ARG A 8 -25.70 -5.35 -14.05
CA ARG A 8 -24.48 -4.80 -14.61
C ARG A 8 -23.69 -4.14 -13.45
N ARG A 9 -23.08 -4.97 -12.60
CA ARG A 9 -22.22 -4.55 -11.50
C ARG A 9 -21.00 -3.88 -12.12
N ARG A 10 -20.96 -2.56 -12.03
CA ARG A 10 -19.76 -1.78 -12.31
C ARG A 10 -18.78 -2.06 -11.16
N LEU A 11 -18.05 -3.16 -11.24
CA LEU A 11 -16.81 -3.30 -10.49
C LEU A 11 -15.98 -2.07 -10.86
N VAL A 12 -15.85 -1.12 -9.94
CA VAL A 12 -14.82 -0.08 -10.05
C VAL A 12 -13.51 -0.82 -9.84
N VAL A 13 -12.93 -1.29 -10.94
CA VAL A 13 -11.60 -1.88 -10.92
C VAL A 13 -10.65 -0.71 -10.69
N PRO A 14 -9.97 -0.61 -9.54
CA PRO A 14 -9.01 0.44 -9.33
C PRO A 14 -7.94 0.33 -10.42
N PHE A 15 -7.56 1.45 -11.02
CA PHE A 15 -6.40 1.49 -11.90
C PHE A 15 -5.16 1.39 -11.01
N ILE A 16 -4.53 0.21 -10.99
CA ILE A 16 -3.34 -0.06 -10.17
C ILE A 16 -2.11 0.06 -11.06
N THR A 17 -1.20 0.98 -10.70
CA THR A 17 0.15 1.02 -11.26
C THR A 17 1.14 0.55 -10.21
N VAL A 18 1.97 -0.43 -10.56
CA VAL A 18 3.06 -0.91 -9.70
C VAL A 18 4.32 -0.14 -10.07
N ILE A 19 4.95 0.46 -9.07
CA ILE A 19 6.19 1.21 -9.20
C ILE A 19 7.26 0.43 -8.45
N HIS A 20 8.32 0.01 -9.14
CA HIS A 20 9.30 -0.94 -8.59
C HIS A 20 10.48 -0.27 -7.90
N ASP A 21 10.86 0.93 -8.33
CA ASP A 21 12.01 1.62 -7.78
C ASP A 21 11.84 3.14 -7.68
N GLN A 22 12.85 3.78 -7.10
CA GLN A 22 12.87 5.22 -6.88
C GLN A 22 12.85 6.03 -8.17
N THR A 23 13.54 5.57 -9.21
CA THR A 23 13.66 6.29 -10.49
C THR A 23 12.32 6.32 -11.18
N GLU A 24 11.64 5.18 -11.24
CA GLU A 24 10.28 5.09 -11.76
C GLU A 24 9.32 5.97 -10.95
N PHE A 25 9.43 5.94 -9.63
CA PHE A 25 8.61 6.79 -8.78
C PHE A 25 8.83 8.28 -9.07
N GLU A 26 10.08 8.71 -9.20
CA GLU A 26 10.44 10.09 -9.52
C GLU A 26 9.90 10.54 -10.87
N VAL A 27 9.97 9.68 -11.90
CA VAL A 27 9.42 9.95 -13.24
C VAL A 27 7.90 10.09 -13.20
N MET A 28 7.22 9.26 -12.40
CA MET A 28 5.76 9.26 -12.31
C MET A 28 5.20 10.35 -11.40
N LEU A 29 5.99 10.81 -10.42
CA LEU A 29 5.56 11.73 -9.36
C LEU A 29 4.81 12.98 -9.88
N PRO A 30 5.23 13.67 -10.97
CA PRO A 30 4.50 14.83 -11.50
C PRO A 30 3.07 14.51 -11.98
N GLY A 31 2.80 13.27 -12.39
CA GLY A 31 1.51 12.84 -12.91
C GLY A 31 0.48 12.48 -11.83
N ILE A 32 0.92 12.14 -10.62
CA ILE A 32 0.04 11.75 -9.51
C ILE A 32 -0.83 12.93 -9.07
N GLN A 33 -2.11 12.73 -8.82
CA GLN A 33 -3.07 13.78 -8.44
C GLN A 33 -3.56 13.60 -7.00
N GLU A 34 -4.24 14.62 -6.44
CA GLU A 34 -4.74 14.61 -5.05
C GLU A 34 -5.79 13.52 -4.76
N ASN A 35 -6.47 13.02 -5.80
CA ASN A 35 -7.44 11.93 -5.68
C ASN A 35 -6.80 10.53 -5.82
N ASP A 36 -5.50 10.45 -6.07
CA ASP A 36 -4.76 9.20 -6.06
C ASP A 36 -4.34 8.84 -4.63
N VAL A 37 -4.24 7.54 -4.36
CA VAL A 37 -3.70 7.02 -3.10
C VAL A 37 -2.47 6.20 -3.40
N ILE A 38 -1.36 6.51 -2.75
CA ILE A 38 -0.11 5.76 -2.91
C ILE A 38 0.04 4.76 -1.78
N ILE A 39 0.37 3.51 -2.10
CA ILE A 39 0.72 2.49 -1.11
C ILE A 39 2.20 2.17 -1.25
N ILE A 40 2.98 2.46 -0.21
CA ILE A 40 4.44 2.29 -0.21
C ILE A 40 4.78 1.06 0.61
N LEU A 41 5.24 0.01 -0.05
CA LEU A 41 5.74 -1.21 0.59
C LEU A 41 7.25 -1.08 0.81
N SER A 42 7.71 -1.09 2.06
CA SER A 42 9.15 -1.07 2.36
C SER A 42 9.46 -1.91 3.58
N TYR A 43 10.26 -2.96 3.40
CA TYR A 43 10.60 -3.87 4.50
C TYR A 43 11.29 -3.15 5.66
N SER A 44 12.37 -2.42 5.38
CA SER A 44 13.10 -1.68 6.41
C SER A 44 12.42 -0.38 6.82
N GLY A 45 11.68 0.26 5.90
CA GLY A 45 11.21 1.63 6.08
C GLY A 45 12.34 2.67 6.15
N GLU A 46 13.57 2.27 5.82
CA GLU A 46 14.81 3.05 5.91
C GLU A 46 15.43 3.17 4.52
N THR A 47 14.76 3.92 3.65
CA THR A 47 15.24 4.21 2.30
C THR A 47 15.42 5.72 2.16
N PRO A 48 16.60 6.27 2.53
CA PRO A 48 16.83 7.72 2.52
C PRO A 48 16.52 8.38 1.18
N ALA A 49 16.71 7.65 0.09
CA ALA A 49 16.48 8.12 -1.25
C ALA A 49 14.99 8.30 -1.61
N LEU A 50 14.06 7.76 -0.81
CA LEU A 50 12.61 8.03 -0.93
C LEU A 50 12.17 9.30 -0.20
N ILE A 51 12.99 9.84 0.73
CA ILE A 51 12.61 10.99 1.56
C ILE A 51 12.18 12.22 0.73
N PRO A 52 12.87 12.59 -0.36
CA PRO A 52 12.44 13.72 -1.19
C PRO A 52 11.04 13.54 -1.77
N GLN A 53 10.71 12.34 -2.25
CA GLN A 53 9.43 12.03 -2.85
C GLN A 53 8.33 12.04 -1.78
N ILE A 54 8.58 11.45 -0.60
CA ILE A 54 7.64 11.52 0.53
C ILE A 54 7.33 12.98 0.88
N LYS A 55 8.35 13.84 0.97
CA LYS A 55 8.15 15.27 1.23
C LYS A 55 7.33 15.95 0.15
N GLN A 56 7.54 15.60 -1.12
CA GLN A 56 6.74 16.14 -2.22
C GLN A 56 5.28 15.68 -2.15
N LEU A 57 5.01 14.42 -1.82
CA LEU A 57 3.64 13.94 -1.61
C LEU A 57 2.95 14.72 -0.50
N THR A 58 3.61 14.85 0.66
CA THR A 58 3.09 15.63 1.80
C THR A 58 2.84 17.09 1.42
N ALA A 59 3.78 17.73 0.72
CA ALA A 59 3.64 19.13 0.31
C ALA A 59 2.50 19.36 -0.68
N ARG A 60 2.15 18.34 -1.47
CA ARG A 60 1.06 18.37 -2.44
C ARG A 60 -0.27 17.88 -1.87
N GLY A 61 -0.33 17.48 -0.60
CA GLY A 61 -1.53 16.93 0.02
C GLY A 61 -1.97 15.59 -0.56
N ILE A 62 -1.06 14.84 -1.19
CA ILE A 62 -1.36 13.51 -1.73
C ILE A 62 -1.29 12.49 -0.59
N ASP A 63 -2.38 11.73 -0.41
CA ASP A 63 -2.46 10.70 0.61
C ASP A 63 -1.63 9.47 0.26
N PHE A 64 -0.95 8.92 1.27
CA PHE A 64 -0.19 7.69 1.12
C PHE A 64 -0.19 6.84 2.39
N ILE A 65 -0.16 5.53 2.18
CA ILE A 65 -0.14 4.52 3.23
C ILE A 65 1.20 3.79 3.14
N SER A 66 1.99 3.78 4.22
CA SER A 66 3.17 2.92 4.29
C SER A 66 2.80 1.55 4.88
N ILE A 67 3.32 0.48 4.28
CA ILE A 67 3.35 -0.85 4.90
C ILE A 67 4.82 -1.20 5.16
N THR A 68 5.18 -1.34 6.44
CA THR A 68 6.57 -1.55 6.87
C THR A 68 6.68 -2.66 7.91
N ASN A 69 7.88 -3.18 8.15
CA ASN A 69 8.07 -4.11 9.25
C ASN A 69 7.85 -3.39 10.59
N LEU A 70 7.34 -4.09 11.61
CA LEU A 70 7.12 -3.53 12.95
C LEU A 70 8.44 -3.20 13.65
N LYS A 71 9.01 -2.04 13.31
CA LYS A 71 10.20 -1.43 13.91
C LYS A 71 10.07 0.08 13.85
N ASN A 72 10.85 0.77 14.68
CA ASN A 72 11.00 2.22 14.56
C ASN A 72 11.68 2.52 13.21
N ASN A 73 10.93 3.10 12.27
CA ASN A 73 11.45 3.38 10.94
C ASN A 73 10.98 4.75 10.41
N LYS A 74 11.83 5.38 9.58
CA LYS A 74 11.61 6.75 9.12
C LYS A 74 10.38 6.91 8.25
N LEU A 75 10.11 5.96 7.35
CA LEU A 75 8.95 6.01 6.47
C LEU A 75 7.64 6.02 7.30
N ALA A 76 7.48 5.07 8.23
CA ALA A 76 6.28 4.98 9.06
C ALA A 76 6.07 6.23 9.95
N GLN A 77 7.14 6.89 10.39
CA GLN A 77 7.06 8.16 11.13
C GLN A 77 6.60 9.34 10.26
N MET A 78 6.94 9.33 8.97
CA MET A 78 6.60 10.41 8.03
C MET A 78 5.25 10.19 7.34
N SER A 79 4.76 8.95 7.34
CA SER A 79 3.50 8.60 6.71
C SER A 79 2.29 9.06 7.52
N PRO A 80 1.25 9.61 6.87
CA PRO A 80 -0.01 9.96 7.54
C PRO A 80 -0.75 8.71 8.03
N HIS A 81 -0.58 7.58 7.32
CA HIS A 81 -1.12 6.28 7.67
C HIS A 81 -0.04 5.21 7.56
N ASN A 82 0.06 4.33 8.56
CA ASN A 82 0.97 3.19 8.54
C ASN A 82 0.29 1.89 8.94
N ILE A 83 0.70 0.82 8.29
CA ILE A 83 0.35 -0.56 8.65
C ILE A 83 1.66 -1.27 8.95
N TYR A 84 1.79 -1.82 10.16
CA TYR A 84 2.93 -2.63 10.53
C TYR A 84 2.69 -4.10 10.23
N ALA A 85 3.61 -4.70 9.47
CA ALA A 85 3.70 -6.13 9.26
C ALA A 85 4.75 -6.72 10.21
N THR A 86 4.41 -7.73 11.00
CA THR A 86 5.35 -8.33 11.98
C THR A 86 6.17 -9.44 11.34
N SER A 87 7.13 -9.09 10.50
CA SER A 87 8.00 -10.05 9.83
C SER A 87 8.99 -10.70 10.78
N SER A 88 9.11 -12.01 10.69
CA SER A 88 10.13 -12.80 11.41
C SER A 88 11.40 -12.97 10.56
N THR A 89 12.54 -13.04 11.24
CA THR A 89 13.84 -13.32 10.63
C THR A 89 14.37 -14.65 11.17
N THR A 90 14.78 -15.53 10.27
CA THR A 90 15.46 -16.80 10.61
C THR A 90 16.91 -16.69 10.15
N ILE A 91 17.85 -17.06 11.02
CA ILE A 91 19.28 -17.07 10.69
C ILE A 91 19.68 -18.50 10.30
N THR A 92 20.26 -18.68 9.12
CA THR A 92 20.78 -19.97 8.64
C THR A 92 22.12 -20.30 9.30
N ARG A 93 22.61 -21.53 9.11
CA ARG A 93 23.87 -21.99 9.72
C ARG A 93 25.11 -21.19 9.30
N ASP A 94 25.06 -20.58 8.11
CA ASP A 94 26.12 -19.71 7.57
C ASP A 94 25.94 -18.23 7.94
N GLY A 95 24.95 -17.88 8.77
CA GLY A 95 24.69 -16.52 9.24
C GLY A 95 23.80 -15.68 8.32
N THR A 96 23.28 -16.25 7.22
CA THR A 96 22.38 -15.53 6.32
C THR A 96 21.02 -15.27 6.98
N GLU A 97 20.55 -14.03 6.88
CA GLU A 97 19.20 -13.65 7.34
C GLU A 97 18.15 -14.01 6.28
N VAL A 98 17.17 -14.82 6.66
CA VAL A 98 16.01 -15.16 5.84
C VAL A 98 14.77 -14.54 6.46
N ASN A 99 14.22 -13.54 5.78
CA ASN A 99 13.07 -12.77 6.24
C ASN A 99 11.76 -13.33 5.69
N SER A 100 10.76 -13.49 6.55
CA SER A 100 9.40 -13.84 6.13
C SER A 100 8.65 -12.60 5.65
N PHE A 101 8.16 -12.64 4.41
CA PHE A 101 7.32 -11.59 3.83
C PHE A 101 5.82 -11.90 3.93
N ILE A 102 5.44 -13.06 4.47
CA ILE A 102 4.02 -13.45 4.65
C ILE A 102 3.20 -12.38 5.40
N PRO A 103 3.70 -11.73 6.47
CA PRO A 103 2.94 -10.69 7.15
C PRO A 103 2.59 -9.48 6.26
N PHE A 104 3.43 -9.13 5.29
CA PHE A 104 3.11 -8.08 4.30
C PHE A 104 1.97 -8.51 3.38
N HIS A 105 1.99 -9.77 2.91
CA HIS A 105 0.89 -10.31 2.10
C HIS A 105 -0.43 -10.33 2.88
N ILE A 106 -0.41 -10.71 4.15
CA ILE A 106 -1.59 -10.68 5.02
C ILE A 106 -2.11 -9.24 5.17
N ALA A 107 -1.21 -8.27 5.39
CA ALA A 107 -1.60 -6.86 5.51
C ALA A 107 -2.30 -6.34 4.24
N ILE A 108 -1.76 -6.67 3.06
CA ILE A 108 -2.34 -6.28 1.77
C ILE A 108 -3.69 -6.98 1.53
N ASP A 109 -3.79 -8.29 1.79
CA ASP A 109 -5.04 -9.05 1.65
C ASP A 109 -6.13 -8.48 2.57
N LEU A 110 -5.79 -8.18 3.82
CA LEU A 110 -6.73 -7.59 4.77
C LEU A 110 -7.16 -6.19 4.34
N LEU A 111 -6.22 -5.34 3.89
CA LEU A 111 -6.53 -4.00 3.37
C LEU A 111 -7.51 -4.09 2.20
N PHE A 112 -7.25 -5.00 1.25
CA PHE A 112 -8.13 -5.22 0.10
C PHE A 112 -9.52 -5.70 0.52
N ARG A 113 -9.61 -6.68 1.44
CA ARG A 113 -10.91 -7.15 1.97
C ARG A 113 -11.70 -6.03 2.64
N LYS A 114 -11.03 -5.19 3.43
CA LYS A 114 -11.67 -4.03 4.07
C LYS A 114 -12.14 -2.99 3.07
N TYR A 115 -11.39 -2.77 1.99
CA TYR A 115 -11.84 -1.94 0.89
C TYR A 115 -13.10 -2.51 0.22
N VAL A 116 -13.14 -3.81 -0.06
CA VAL A 116 -14.34 -4.47 -0.64
C VAL A 116 -15.54 -4.36 0.30
N GLU A 117 -15.37 -4.65 1.60
CA GLU A 117 -16.43 -4.50 2.61
C GLU A 117 -16.97 -3.07 2.67
N PHE A 118 -16.09 -2.07 2.56
CA PHE A 118 -16.46 -0.65 2.52
C PHE A 118 -17.32 -0.33 1.29
N ILE A 119 -16.89 -0.72 0.08
CA ILE A 119 -17.65 -0.50 -1.16
C ILE A 119 -19.03 -1.17 -1.08
N GLU A 120 -19.10 -2.42 -0.61
CA GLU A 120 -20.39 -3.11 -0.45
C GLU A 120 -21.31 -2.44 0.57
N LYS A 121 -20.76 -1.78 1.59
CA LYS A 121 -21.56 -1.03 2.58
C LYS A 121 -22.13 0.24 1.94
N GLU A 122 -21.32 1.00 1.22
CA GLU A 122 -21.76 2.21 0.50
C GLU A 122 -22.85 1.88 -0.54
N GLU A 123 -22.70 0.78 -1.27
CA GLU A 123 -23.71 0.33 -2.24
C GLU A 123 -25.05 -0.08 -1.60
N ARG A 124 -25.05 -0.52 -0.33
CA ARG A 124 -26.27 -0.88 0.41
C ARG A 124 -26.95 0.31 1.07
N SER A 125 -26.23 1.40 1.27
CA SER A 125 -26.72 2.62 1.90
C SER A 125 -27.28 3.64 0.90
N ASN A 126 -27.03 3.44 -0.41
CA ASN A 126 -27.68 4.14 -1.53
C ASN A 126 -28.81 3.31 -2.14
#